data_AF-A0AA46NME7-F1
#
_entry.id   AF-A0AA46NME7-F1
#
_cell.length_a   1.000
_cell.length_b   1.000
_cell.length_c   1.000
_cell.angle_alpha   90.00
_cell.angle_beta   90.00
_cell.angle_gamma   90.00
#
_symmetry.space_group_name_H-M   'P 1'
#
loop_
_entity.id
_entity.type
_entity.pdbx_description
1 polymer ?
#
loop_
_entity_poly.entity_id
_entity_poly.type
_entity_poly.pdbx_seq_one_letter_code
_entity_poly.pdbx_strand_id
1 'polypeptide(L)'
;MGTYNPNEHPLITVVTSSSPLGKKYPKNNSYQPGVLYNGTFIVYLISSMQVLFNLIRQLTKYQVVILGIPKNGLISGNIVSSKNNMIANAIARTKEYIRWNPSGISFILIDIDFGSIPDFVLNTSQEVLDFLISLDPELMDCAILILPSSSQKFNHEKKGWHVYIKCSNVNDVTVKVYSETLQSICWNKGLGTIKFSKVGSMLVRQVFDMAVFSPERIVVESCFSDDENVVFFDIEPLIKEGISRRLYE
;
A
#
# COMPACT_ATOMS: atom_id res chain seq x y z
N MET A 1 -13.68 18.36 17.41
CA MET A 1 -12.70 18.79 16.40
C MET A 1 -11.33 18.79 17.05
N GLY A 2 -10.51 17.77 16.81
CA GLY A 2 -9.12 17.75 17.29
C GLY A 2 -8.27 18.63 16.38
N THR A 3 -7.51 19.56 16.96
CA THR A 3 -6.52 20.39 16.25
C THR A 3 -5.42 19.48 15.72
N TYR A 4 -5.10 19.59 14.41
CA TYR A 4 -3.97 18.91 13.79
C TYR A 4 -2.70 19.13 14.61
N ASN A 5 -2.12 18.06 15.15
CA ASN A 5 -0.84 18.11 15.84
C ASN A 5 0.27 17.75 14.82
N PRO A 6 1.11 18.71 14.40
CA PRO A 6 2.16 18.45 13.41
C PRO A 6 3.23 17.46 13.89
N ASN A 7 3.29 17.17 15.20
CA ASN A 7 4.17 16.15 15.79
C ASN A 7 3.57 14.74 15.75
N GLU A 8 2.34 14.57 15.27
CA GLU A 8 1.76 13.24 15.09
C GLU A 8 2.29 12.60 13.80
N HIS A 9 2.88 11.43 14.00
CA HIS A 9 3.50 10.63 12.95
C HIS A 9 2.64 9.39 12.68
N PRO A 10 2.46 9.00 11.41
CA PRO A 10 1.73 7.80 11.07
C PRO A 10 2.43 6.57 11.65
N LEU A 11 1.61 5.58 11.98
CA LEU A 11 2.06 4.26 12.38
C LEU A 11 1.89 3.30 11.21
N ILE A 12 2.76 2.30 11.12
CA ILE A 12 2.63 1.22 10.14
C ILE A 12 2.98 -0.11 10.79
N THR A 13 2.30 -1.18 10.40
CA THR A 13 2.56 -2.51 10.96
C THR A 13 3.43 -3.31 9.99
N VAL A 14 4.56 -3.84 10.46
CA VAL A 14 5.35 -4.83 9.72
C VAL A 14 5.08 -6.20 10.30
N VAL A 15 4.77 -7.14 9.42
CA VAL A 15 4.57 -8.55 9.77
C VAL A 15 5.75 -9.37 9.31
N THR A 16 6.18 -10.31 10.14
CA THR A 16 7.24 -11.29 9.84
C THR A 16 6.68 -12.70 9.92
N SER A 17 6.96 -13.53 8.92
CA SER A 17 6.58 -14.95 8.87
C SER A 17 7.82 -15.84 8.84
N SER A 18 7.69 -17.11 9.22
CA SER A 18 8.73 -18.11 9.01
C SER A 18 8.87 -18.54 7.53
N SER A 19 7.80 -18.37 6.75
CA SER A 19 7.76 -18.65 5.31
C SER A 19 7.85 -17.36 4.50
N PRO A 20 8.45 -17.38 3.30
CA PRO A 20 8.52 -16.19 2.46
C PRO A 20 7.13 -15.61 2.15
N LEU A 21 7.05 -14.28 2.19
CA LEU A 21 5.90 -13.46 1.85
C LEU A 21 6.17 -12.54 0.64
N GLY A 22 7.44 -12.24 0.34
CA GLY A 22 7.85 -11.37 -0.76
C GLY A 22 7.47 -11.92 -2.14
N LYS A 23 7.53 -11.11 -3.20
CA LYS A 23 7.30 -11.60 -4.57
C LYS A 23 8.54 -12.38 -5.07
N LYS A 24 8.35 -13.65 -5.43
CA LYS A 24 9.41 -14.50 -5.98
C LYS A 24 9.52 -14.33 -7.49
N TYR A 25 10.74 -14.16 -7.99
CA TYR A 25 11.06 -14.11 -9.41
C TYR A 25 12.16 -15.13 -9.78
N PRO A 26 12.13 -15.73 -10.99
CA PRO A 26 10.98 -15.75 -11.91
C PRO A 26 9.73 -16.34 -11.24
N LYS A 27 8.55 -16.07 -11.81
CA LYS A 27 7.29 -16.51 -11.18
C LYS A 27 7.26 -18.04 -11.03
N ASN A 28 6.96 -18.49 -9.83
CA ASN A 28 6.66 -19.89 -9.55
C ASN A 28 5.15 -20.06 -9.35
N ASN A 29 4.50 -20.90 -10.17
CA ASN A 29 3.06 -21.12 -10.13
C ASN A 29 2.56 -21.75 -8.81
N SER A 30 3.43 -22.43 -8.06
CA SER A 30 3.06 -23.01 -6.75
C SER A 30 3.23 -22.04 -5.58
N TYR A 31 3.85 -20.87 -5.80
CA TYR A 31 4.11 -19.89 -4.76
C TYR A 31 3.18 -18.67 -4.91
N GLN A 32 2.52 -18.30 -3.82
CA GLN A 32 1.71 -17.09 -3.75
C GLN A 32 2.31 -16.12 -2.71
N PRO A 33 2.66 -14.88 -3.11
CA PRO A 33 3.19 -13.88 -2.18
C PRO A 33 2.11 -13.38 -1.22
N GLY A 34 2.55 -12.90 -0.05
CA GLY A 34 1.68 -12.32 0.98
C GLY A 34 0.76 -13.32 1.68
N VAL A 35 0.92 -14.63 1.46
CA VAL A 35 0.13 -15.64 2.16
C VAL A 35 0.68 -15.85 3.57
N LEU A 36 -0.02 -15.26 4.54
CA LEU A 36 0.33 -15.28 5.96
C LEU A 36 -0.62 -16.21 6.74
N TYR A 37 -0.06 -17.25 7.36
CA TYR A 37 -0.81 -18.16 8.25
C TYR A 37 -0.52 -17.91 9.73
N ASN A 38 0.74 -17.65 10.05
CA ASN A 38 1.21 -17.27 11.37
C ASN A 38 2.46 -16.38 11.24
N GLY A 39 2.79 -15.69 12.31
CA GLY A 39 3.96 -14.83 12.35
C GLY A 39 3.94 -13.91 13.56
N THR A 40 4.81 -12.91 13.53
CA THR A 40 4.83 -11.80 14.48
C THR A 40 4.56 -10.49 13.78
N PHE A 41 4.15 -9.47 14.54
CA PHE A 41 4.04 -8.11 14.04
C PHE A 41 4.77 -7.14 14.96
N ILE A 42 5.20 -6.02 14.39
CA ILE A 42 5.74 -4.85 15.10
C ILE A 42 5.14 -3.60 14.45
N VAL A 43 4.69 -2.65 15.26
CA VAL A 43 4.18 -1.35 14.84
C VAL A 43 5.30 -0.33 14.92
N TYR A 44 5.57 0.35 13.81
CA TYR A 44 6.62 1.35 13.70
C TYR A 44 6.01 2.75 13.63
N LEU A 45 6.62 3.68 14.36
CA LEU A 45 6.41 5.11 14.20
C LEU A 45 7.24 5.63 13.04
N ILE A 46 6.61 6.32 12.10
CA ILE A 46 7.26 6.80 10.88
C ILE A 46 7.36 8.32 10.91
N SER A 47 8.51 8.83 11.34
CA SER A 47 8.70 10.26 11.55
C SER A 47 8.81 11.09 10.27
N SER A 48 9.20 10.47 9.14
CA SER A 48 9.34 11.12 7.83
C SER A 48 9.17 10.13 6.67
N MET A 49 9.01 10.61 5.43
CA MET A 49 9.02 9.74 4.25
C MET A 49 10.35 9.02 4.08
N GLN A 50 11.47 9.66 4.44
CA GLN A 50 12.77 9.00 4.44
C GLN A 50 12.82 7.80 5.39
N VAL A 51 12.19 7.88 6.57
CA VAL A 51 12.09 6.76 7.51
C VAL A 51 11.23 5.64 6.92
N LEU A 52 10.11 5.97 6.27
CA LEU A 52 9.28 4.97 5.58
C LEU A 52 10.06 4.24 4.49
N PHE A 53 10.78 5.00 3.66
CA PHE A 53 11.60 4.45 2.57
C PHE A 53 12.66 3.50 3.10
N ASN A 54 13.39 3.92 4.15
CA ASN A 54 14.42 3.09 4.76
C ASN A 54 13.84 1.80 5.35
N LEU A 55 12.68 1.87 6.01
CA LEU A 55 11.98 0.69 6.52
C LEU A 55 11.61 -0.27 5.38
N ILE A 56 11.00 0.24 4.30
CA ILE A 56 10.58 -0.57 3.15
C ILE A 56 11.79 -1.23 2.47
N ARG A 57 12.90 -0.50 2.30
CA ARG A 57 14.12 -1.03 1.67
C ARG A 57 14.78 -2.15 2.49
N GLN A 58 14.56 -2.17 3.80
CA GLN A 58 15.09 -3.19 4.71
C GLN A 58 14.20 -4.43 4.84
N LEU A 59 13.01 -4.44 4.24
CA LEU A 59 12.11 -5.58 4.31
C LEU A 59 12.74 -6.81 3.66
N THR A 60 12.84 -7.88 4.44
CA THR A 60 13.27 -9.18 3.92
C THR A 60 12.13 -9.86 3.15
N LYS A 61 12.45 -10.95 2.45
CA LYS A 61 11.43 -11.80 1.80
C LYS A 61 10.42 -12.41 2.77
N TYR A 62 10.67 -12.37 4.07
CA TYR A 62 9.80 -12.88 5.12
C TYR A 62 8.87 -11.82 5.70
N GLN A 63 8.96 -10.59 5.20
CA GLN A 63 8.27 -9.43 5.75
C GLN A 63 7.38 -8.74 4.75
N VAL A 64 6.28 -8.19 5.26
CA VAL A 64 5.31 -7.38 4.53
C VAL A 64 4.80 -6.25 5.41
N VAL A 65 4.19 -5.26 4.78
CA VAL A 65 3.61 -4.08 5.44
C VAL A 65 2.10 -4.20 5.50
N ILE A 66 1.50 -3.68 6.56
CA ILE A 66 0.07 -3.44 6.73
C ILE A 66 -0.11 -1.98 7.13
N LEU A 67 -1.02 -1.27 6.46
CA LEU A 67 -1.22 0.18 6.61
C LEU A 67 -1.81 0.55 7.98
N GLY A 68 -2.68 -0.30 8.51
CA GLY A 68 -3.32 -0.12 9.80
C GLY A 68 -2.52 -0.62 10.98
N ILE A 69 -3.11 -0.49 12.16
CA ILE A 69 -2.57 -0.93 13.45
C ILE A 69 -3.55 -1.86 14.19
N PRO A 70 -3.06 -2.66 15.15
CA PRO A 70 -3.91 -3.50 16.00
C PRO A 70 -4.93 -2.69 16.81
N LYS A 71 -6.19 -3.12 16.82
CA LYS A 71 -7.28 -2.46 17.56
C LYS A 71 -7.09 -2.50 19.08
N ASN A 72 -6.46 -3.56 19.57
CA ASN A 72 -6.16 -3.74 21.00
C ASN A 72 -4.98 -2.89 21.50
N GLY A 73 -4.36 -2.09 20.63
CA GLY A 73 -3.29 -1.16 21.01
C GLY A 73 -1.91 -1.80 21.21
N LEU A 74 -1.76 -3.10 20.92
CA LEU A 74 -0.45 -3.76 20.97
C LEU A 74 0.48 -3.17 19.90
N ILE A 75 1.72 -2.89 20.29
CA ILE A 75 2.79 -2.45 19.38
C ILE A 75 3.62 -3.61 18.85
N SER A 76 3.50 -4.80 19.43
CA SER A 76 4.10 -6.04 18.95
C SER A 76 3.33 -7.24 19.46
N GLY A 77 3.37 -8.36 18.73
CA GLY A 77 2.71 -9.59 19.16
C GLY A 77 2.67 -10.64 18.06
N ASN A 78 1.76 -11.61 18.23
CA ASN A 78 1.55 -12.68 17.25
C ASN A 78 0.46 -12.29 16.26
N ILE A 79 0.62 -12.71 15.00
CA ILE A 79 -0.43 -12.62 13.98
C ILE A 79 -0.73 -14.02 13.46
N VAL A 80 -2.02 -14.34 13.36
CA VAL A 80 -2.50 -15.68 13.00
C VAL A 80 -3.60 -15.62 11.95
N SER A 81 -3.84 -16.74 11.27
CA SER A 81 -5.06 -16.91 10.49
C SER A 81 -6.28 -16.89 11.41
N SER A 82 -7.41 -16.41 10.91
CA SER A 82 -8.68 -16.39 11.67
C SER A 82 -9.17 -17.77 12.14
N LYS A 83 -8.61 -18.85 11.59
CA LYS A 83 -8.90 -20.24 12.00
C LYS A 83 -8.15 -20.66 13.27
N ASN A 84 -7.12 -19.92 13.71
CA ASN A 84 -6.23 -20.27 14.82
C ASN A 84 -6.28 -19.25 15.98
N ASN A 85 -7.48 -18.81 16.37
CA ASN A 85 -7.70 -17.76 17.37
C ASN A 85 -7.44 -18.18 18.84
N MET A 86 -6.81 -19.34 19.09
CA MET A 86 -6.58 -19.87 20.45
C MET A 86 -5.27 -19.36 21.11
N ILE A 87 -4.48 -18.55 20.42
CA ILE A 87 -3.22 -18.01 20.95
C ILE A 87 -3.49 -16.69 21.67
N ALA A 88 -3.14 -16.61 22.96
CA ALA A 88 -3.22 -15.38 23.74
C ALA A 88 -2.37 -14.27 23.09
N ASN A 89 -2.89 -13.04 23.07
CA ASN A 89 -2.25 -11.88 22.44
C ASN A 89 -1.93 -12.05 20.94
N ALA A 90 -2.69 -12.90 20.24
CA ALA A 90 -2.66 -12.97 18.79
C ALA A 90 -3.79 -12.14 18.17
N ILE A 91 -3.48 -11.50 17.04
CA ILE A 91 -4.48 -10.84 16.20
C ILE A 91 -4.64 -11.59 14.88
N ALA A 92 -5.84 -11.58 14.30
CA ALA A 92 -6.01 -12.03 12.92
C ALA A 92 -5.82 -10.87 11.95
N ARG A 93 -5.42 -11.18 10.71
CA ARG A 93 -5.32 -10.19 9.65
C ARG A 93 -6.68 -9.88 9.01
N THR A 94 -7.56 -9.24 9.77
CA THR A 94 -8.90 -8.85 9.32
C THR A 94 -9.25 -7.46 9.85
N LYS A 95 -10.28 -6.83 9.27
CA LYS A 95 -10.86 -5.59 9.78
C LYS A 95 -11.40 -5.70 11.21
N GLU A 96 -11.58 -6.92 11.73
CA GLU A 96 -11.95 -7.13 13.11
C GLU A 96 -10.84 -6.69 14.06
N TYR A 97 -9.58 -6.98 13.73
CA TYR A 97 -8.43 -6.75 14.60
C TYR A 97 -7.50 -5.63 14.14
N ILE A 98 -7.54 -5.24 12.86
CA ILE A 98 -6.75 -4.12 12.31
C ILE A 98 -7.67 -2.94 11.99
N ARG A 99 -7.19 -1.72 12.25
CA ARG A 99 -7.89 -0.46 11.97
C ARG A 99 -6.94 0.65 11.51
N TRP A 100 -7.51 1.74 10.99
CA TRP A 100 -6.80 3.02 10.88
C TRP A 100 -6.40 3.56 12.25
N ASN A 101 -5.35 4.38 12.30
CA ASN A 101 -4.88 5.00 13.54
C ASN A 101 -5.98 5.91 14.12
N PRO A 102 -6.40 5.74 15.40
CA PRO A 102 -7.42 6.59 16.02
C PRO A 102 -7.12 8.08 16.07
N SER A 103 -5.83 8.49 16.00
CA SER A 103 -5.46 9.90 15.83
C SER A 103 -5.92 10.50 14.50
N GLY A 104 -6.25 9.65 13.52
CA GLY A 104 -6.55 10.02 12.16
C GLY A 104 -5.31 10.28 11.30
N ILE A 105 -4.08 10.19 11.83
CA ILE A 105 -2.85 10.27 11.03
C ILE A 105 -2.42 8.87 10.59
N SER A 106 -2.47 8.60 9.29
CA SER A 106 -2.12 7.30 8.70
C SER A 106 -1.58 7.46 7.29
N PHE A 107 -0.91 6.42 6.79
CA PHE A 107 -0.66 6.29 5.36
C PHE A 107 -1.87 5.68 4.66
N ILE A 108 -2.26 6.26 3.53
CA ILE A 108 -3.00 5.53 2.51
C ILE A 108 -2.04 5.08 1.43
N LEU A 109 -2.37 3.98 0.76
CA LEU A 109 -1.65 3.50 -0.42
C LEU A 109 -2.51 3.74 -1.66
N ILE A 110 -1.88 4.13 -2.74
CA ILE A 110 -2.43 4.03 -4.10
C ILE A 110 -1.54 3.04 -4.84
N ASP A 111 -2.13 1.95 -5.34
CA ASP A 111 -1.45 0.96 -6.18
C ASP A 111 -1.87 1.18 -7.64
N ILE A 112 -0.93 1.66 -8.45
CA ILE A 112 -1.12 2.00 -9.86
C ILE A 112 -0.69 0.82 -10.70
N ASP A 113 -1.63 0.23 -11.44
CA ASP A 113 -1.38 -0.82 -12.44
C ASP A 113 -2.10 -0.48 -13.76
N PHE A 114 -1.33 -0.14 -14.78
CA PHE A 114 -1.86 0.29 -16.08
C PHE A 114 -2.37 -0.86 -16.96
N GLY A 115 -2.27 -2.13 -16.53
CA GLY A 115 -2.69 -3.30 -17.33
C GLY A 115 -4.17 -3.31 -17.76
N SER A 116 -4.96 -2.31 -17.34
CA SER A 116 -6.35 -2.14 -17.74
C SER A 116 -6.66 -0.89 -18.56
N ILE A 117 -5.72 0.04 -18.77
CA ILE A 117 -5.96 1.25 -19.54
C ILE A 117 -4.97 1.31 -20.71
N PRO A 118 -5.43 1.08 -21.95
CA PRO A 118 -4.59 1.23 -23.13
C PRO A 118 -4.01 2.64 -23.23
N ASP A 119 -2.80 2.76 -23.75
CA ASP A 119 -2.14 4.03 -24.11
C ASP A 119 -1.91 5.04 -22.97
N PHE A 120 -2.08 4.62 -21.70
CA PHE A 120 -1.76 5.42 -20.53
C PHE A 120 -0.65 4.77 -19.71
N VAL A 121 0.52 5.41 -19.69
CA VAL A 121 1.71 4.92 -18.99
C VAL A 121 2.43 6.08 -18.32
N LEU A 122 2.86 5.88 -17.08
CA LEU A 122 3.74 6.78 -16.34
C LEU A 122 5.09 6.08 -16.14
N ASN A 123 6.15 6.67 -16.69
CA ASN A 123 7.48 6.07 -16.79
C ASN A 123 8.37 6.40 -15.60
N THR A 124 8.15 7.54 -14.97
CA THR A 124 8.96 8.04 -13.86
C THR A 124 8.10 8.30 -12.63
N SER A 125 8.73 8.28 -11.46
CA SER A 125 8.07 8.64 -10.20
C SER A 125 7.60 10.10 -10.20
N GLN A 126 8.26 10.98 -10.95
CA GLN A 126 7.81 12.37 -11.15
C GLN A 126 6.53 12.44 -11.99
N GLU A 127 6.43 11.70 -13.10
CA GLU A 127 5.19 11.61 -13.90
C GLU A 127 4.01 11.08 -13.07
N VAL A 128 4.29 10.14 -12.15
CA VAL A 128 3.29 9.65 -11.18
C VAL A 128 2.84 10.76 -10.23
N LEU A 129 3.76 11.55 -9.69
CA LEU A 129 3.43 12.67 -8.83
C LEU A 129 2.58 13.72 -9.58
N ASP A 130 3.01 14.13 -10.76
CA ASP A 130 2.33 15.14 -11.59
C ASP A 130 0.91 14.67 -11.96
N PHE A 131 0.77 13.38 -12.31
CA PHE A 131 -0.53 12.77 -12.55
C PHE A 131 -1.43 12.85 -11.31
N LEU A 132 -0.94 12.46 -10.14
CA LEU A 132 -1.71 12.50 -8.89
C LEU A 132 -2.11 13.92 -8.51
N ILE A 133 -1.22 14.91 -8.66
CA ILE A 133 -1.53 16.33 -8.46
C ILE A 133 -2.62 16.79 -9.44
N SER A 134 -2.64 16.27 -10.67
CA SER A 134 -3.70 16.57 -11.63
C SER A 134 -5.09 16.02 -11.24
N LEU A 135 -5.14 15.04 -10.32
CA LEU A 135 -6.37 14.49 -9.75
C LEU A 135 -6.75 15.18 -8.44
N ASP A 136 -5.77 15.45 -7.59
CA ASP A 136 -5.93 16.15 -6.31
C ASP A 136 -4.81 17.18 -6.12
N PRO A 137 -5.06 18.46 -6.44
CA PRO A 137 -4.05 19.51 -6.36
C PRO A 137 -3.46 19.71 -4.97
N GLU A 138 -4.17 19.33 -3.89
CA GLU A 138 -3.63 19.44 -2.53
C GLU A 138 -2.41 18.54 -2.30
N LEU A 139 -2.21 17.51 -3.13
CA LEU A 139 -1.04 16.63 -3.06
C LEU A 139 0.29 17.35 -3.36
N MET A 140 0.22 18.54 -3.97
CA MET A 140 1.40 19.37 -4.27
C MET A 140 2.24 19.68 -3.03
N ASP A 141 1.62 19.82 -1.85
CA ASP A 141 2.32 20.13 -0.59
C ASP A 141 2.40 18.95 0.38
N CYS A 142 1.83 17.80 0.00
CA CYS A 142 1.72 16.64 0.88
C CYS A 142 3.01 15.80 0.93
N ALA A 143 3.21 15.11 2.05
CA ALA A 143 4.27 14.12 2.18
C ALA A 143 3.88 12.83 1.45
N ILE A 144 4.72 12.41 0.49
CA ILE A 144 4.46 11.32 -0.45
C ILE A 144 5.74 10.51 -0.68
N LEU A 145 5.60 9.18 -0.69
CA LEU A 145 6.63 8.24 -1.13
C LEU A 145 6.12 7.45 -2.33
N ILE A 146 6.82 7.52 -3.46
CA ILE A 146 6.51 6.79 -4.70
C ILE A 146 7.59 5.76 -4.95
N LEU A 147 7.17 4.49 -5.08
CA LEU A 147 8.05 3.36 -5.27
C LEU A 147 7.67 2.57 -6.54
N PRO A 148 8.67 2.07 -7.28
CA PRO A 148 8.43 1.08 -8.32
C PRO A 148 7.91 -0.21 -7.66
N SER A 149 6.85 -0.78 -8.23
CA SER A 149 6.33 -2.09 -7.80
C SER A 149 7.40 -3.18 -7.94
N SER A 150 7.32 -4.23 -7.13
CA SER A 150 8.27 -5.35 -7.21
C SER A 150 8.32 -6.01 -8.61
N SER A 151 7.23 -5.95 -9.37
CA SER A 151 7.19 -6.45 -10.75
C SER A 151 7.99 -5.60 -11.73
N GLN A 152 7.98 -4.29 -11.53
CA GLN A 152 8.77 -3.35 -12.33
C GLN A 152 10.27 -3.49 -12.02
N LYS A 153 10.63 -3.77 -10.76
CA LYS A 153 12.02 -4.07 -10.36
C LYS A 153 12.58 -5.33 -11.04
N PHE A 154 11.74 -6.31 -11.40
CA PHE A 154 12.18 -7.50 -12.14
C PHE A 154 12.11 -7.31 -13.67
N ASN A 155 11.04 -6.70 -14.17
CA ASN A 155 10.88 -6.36 -15.59
C ASN A 155 10.52 -4.88 -15.73
N HIS A 156 11.47 -4.07 -16.19
CA HIS A 156 11.34 -2.62 -16.35
C HIS A 156 10.30 -2.18 -17.41
N GLU A 157 9.85 -3.10 -18.28
CA GLU A 157 8.73 -2.87 -19.20
C GLU A 157 7.40 -2.75 -18.45
N LYS A 158 7.30 -3.35 -17.26
CA LYS A 158 6.17 -3.14 -16.38
C LYS A 158 6.29 -1.78 -15.72
N LYS A 159 5.19 -1.05 -15.70
CA LYS A 159 5.09 0.28 -15.12
C LYS A 159 4.03 0.23 -14.04
N GLY A 160 4.41 -0.18 -12.84
CA GLY A 160 3.46 -0.30 -11.73
C GLY A 160 4.05 0.41 -10.53
N TRP A 161 3.26 1.22 -9.84
CA TRP A 161 3.75 2.14 -8.81
C TRP A 161 2.95 2.00 -7.52
N HIS A 162 3.66 1.92 -6.41
CA HIS A 162 3.06 2.03 -5.08
C HIS A 162 3.31 3.44 -4.55
N VAL A 163 2.25 4.13 -4.15
CA VAL A 163 2.31 5.51 -3.67
C VAL A 163 1.73 5.61 -2.27
N TYR A 164 2.60 5.88 -1.30
CA TYR A 164 2.21 6.13 0.07
C TYR A 164 2.00 7.62 0.29
N ILE A 165 0.84 8.00 0.80
CA ILE A 165 0.48 9.40 1.06
C ILE A 165 0.20 9.54 2.55
N LYS A 166 0.86 10.50 3.22
CA LYS A 166 0.53 10.85 4.61
C LYS A 166 -0.79 11.60 4.61
N CYS A 167 -1.78 11.05 5.31
CA CYS A 167 -3.11 11.64 5.41
C CYS A 167 -3.47 11.97 6.87
N SER A 168 -4.41 12.91 7.03
CA SER A 168 -5.04 13.25 8.30
C SER A 168 -6.56 13.06 8.21
N ASN A 169 -7.23 12.95 9.35
CA ASN A 169 -8.65 12.59 9.44
C ASN A 169 -8.96 11.24 8.74
N VAL A 170 -8.02 10.29 8.79
CA VAL A 170 -8.15 8.98 8.17
C VAL A 170 -9.06 8.09 9.03
N ASN A 171 -10.18 7.67 8.46
CA ASN A 171 -11.07 6.65 9.00
C ASN A 171 -11.74 5.90 7.84
N ASP A 172 -12.54 4.87 8.13
CA ASP A 172 -13.17 4.06 7.09
C ASP A 172 -14.09 4.86 6.16
N VAL A 173 -14.76 5.89 6.67
CA VAL A 173 -15.66 6.76 5.88
C VAL A 173 -14.85 7.68 4.98
N THR A 174 -13.91 8.44 5.54
CA THR A 174 -13.14 9.44 4.77
C THR A 174 -12.22 8.81 3.74
N VAL A 175 -11.64 7.64 4.03
CA VAL A 175 -10.85 6.87 3.05
C VAL A 175 -11.73 6.38 1.92
N LYS A 176 -12.93 5.87 2.23
CA LYS A 176 -13.88 5.41 1.22
C LYS A 176 -14.27 6.56 0.29
N VAL A 177 -14.74 7.68 0.84
CA VAL A 177 -15.14 8.87 0.08
C VAL A 177 -14.00 9.38 -0.80
N TYR A 178 -12.78 9.47 -0.24
CA TYR A 178 -11.61 9.89 -1.00
C TYR A 178 -11.30 8.93 -2.17
N SER A 179 -11.32 7.63 -1.93
CA SER A 179 -11.05 6.63 -2.96
C SER A 179 -12.11 6.64 -4.08
N GLU A 180 -13.39 6.79 -3.73
CA GLU A 180 -14.50 6.89 -4.69
C GLU A 180 -14.39 8.19 -5.50
N THR A 181 -14.01 9.29 -4.85
CA THR A 181 -13.77 10.58 -5.52
C THR A 181 -12.65 10.47 -6.55
N LEU A 182 -11.50 9.89 -6.17
CA LEU A 182 -10.40 9.65 -7.11
C LEU A 182 -10.83 8.76 -8.28
N GLN A 183 -11.59 7.70 -8.01
CA GLN A 183 -12.16 6.85 -9.05
C GLN A 183 -13.05 7.67 -10.01
N SER A 184 -14.00 8.46 -9.49
CA SER A 184 -14.87 9.30 -10.32
C SER A 184 -14.09 10.29 -11.18
N ILE A 185 -13.06 10.94 -10.63
CA ILE A 185 -12.20 11.87 -11.39
C ILE A 185 -11.47 11.12 -12.51
N CYS A 186 -10.93 9.93 -12.26
CA CYS A 186 -10.31 9.11 -13.30
C CYS A 186 -11.31 8.77 -14.42
N TRP A 187 -12.52 8.33 -14.08
CA TRP A 187 -13.56 8.04 -15.06
C TRP A 187 -13.92 9.26 -15.91
N ASN A 188 -14.08 10.42 -15.28
CA ASN A 188 -14.36 11.68 -15.99
C ASN A 188 -13.23 12.11 -16.93
N LYS A 189 -11.98 11.71 -16.63
CA LYS A 189 -10.80 11.93 -17.48
C LYS A 189 -10.61 10.84 -18.55
N GLY A 190 -11.55 9.91 -18.71
CA GLY A 190 -11.43 8.79 -19.65
C GLY A 190 -10.49 7.68 -19.21
N LEU A 191 -10.07 7.69 -17.95
CA LEU A 191 -9.17 6.71 -17.33
C LEU A 191 -9.95 5.63 -16.55
N GLY A 192 -11.12 5.27 -17.07
CA GLY A 192 -11.97 4.22 -16.56
C GLY A 192 -12.34 3.25 -17.68
N THR A 193 -12.40 1.95 -17.38
CA THR A 193 -12.87 0.95 -18.35
C THR A 193 -13.73 -0.12 -17.68
N ILE A 194 -14.60 -0.75 -18.47
CA ILE A 194 -15.39 -1.90 -18.04
C ILE A 194 -14.83 -3.13 -18.75
N LYS A 195 -14.33 -4.09 -17.97
CA LYS A 195 -13.96 -5.42 -18.48
C LYS A 195 -15.05 -6.41 -18.08
N PHE A 196 -15.43 -7.31 -18.98
CA PHE A 196 -16.31 -8.42 -18.62
C PHE A 196 -15.49 -9.59 -18.07
N SER A 197 -15.92 -10.17 -16.96
CA SER A 197 -15.33 -11.40 -16.44
C SER A 197 -15.71 -12.59 -17.32
N LYS A 198 -15.04 -13.73 -17.12
CA LYS A 198 -15.39 -15.00 -17.81
C LYS A 198 -16.84 -15.44 -17.57
N VAL A 199 -17.46 -14.98 -16.48
CA VAL A 199 -18.85 -15.29 -16.11
C VAL A 199 -19.82 -14.13 -16.43
N GLY A 200 -19.38 -13.13 -17.22
CA GLY A 200 -20.22 -12.03 -17.68
C GLY A 200 -20.42 -10.88 -16.68
N SER A 201 -19.81 -10.94 -15.49
CA SER A 201 -19.89 -9.82 -14.55
C SER A 201 -19.07 -8.61 -15.02
N MET A 202 -19.61 -7.41 -14.80
CA MET A 202 -18.92 -6.16 -15.11
C MET A 202 -17.84 -5.88 -14.06
N LEU A 203 -16.60 -5.76 -14.51
CA LEU A 203 -15.45 -5.38 -13.69
C LEU A 203 -15.13 -3.92 -14.02
N VAL A 204 -15.56 -3.02 -13.13
CA VAL A 204 -15.19 -1.60 -13.17
C VAL A 204 -13.70 -1.50 -12.86
N ARG A 205 -12.93 -0.95 -13.81
CA ARG A 205 -11.49 -0.77 -13.71
C ARG A 205 -11.15 0.71 -13.88
N GLN A 206 -10.00 1.08 -13.34
CA GLN A 206 -9.37 2.38 -13.45
C GLN A 206 -7.85 2.19 -13.28
N VAL A 207 -7.13 3.31 -13.14
CA VAL A 207 -5.68 3.35 -12.93
C VAL A 207 -5.26 2.69 -11.60
N PHE A 208 -6.12 2.74 -10.59
CA PHE A 208 -5.80 2.32 -9.22
C PHE A 208 -6.48 1.01 -8.80
N ASP A 209 -5.81 0.16 -8.04
CA ASP A 209 -6.46 -0.96 -7.33
C ASP A 209 -7.23 -0.46 -6.11
N MET A 210 -8.56 -0.49 -6.17
CA MET A 210 -9.42 -0.05 -5.06
C MET A 210 -9.31 -0.91 -3.81
N ALA A 211 -8.84 -2.15 -3.92
CA ALA A 211 -8.73 -3.05 -2.77
C ALA A 211 -7.65 -2.60 -1.77
N VAL A 212 -6.79 -1.65 -2.15
CA VAL A 212 -5.68 -1.20 -1.29
C VAL A 212 -6.08 -0.10 -0.29
N PHE A 213 -7.25 0.51 -0.44
CA PHE A 213 -7.81 1.50 0.48
C PHE A 213 -8.42 0.84 1.73
N SER A 214 -7.64 -0.01 2.40
CA SER A 214 -8.10 -0.80 3.54
C SER A 214 -6.98 -1.01 4.56
N PRO A 215 -7.24 -0.86 5.86
CA PRO A 215 -6.17 -0.84 6.87
C PRO A 215 -5.48 -2.20 7.03
N GLU A 216 -6.17 -3.32 6.80
CA GLU A 216 -5.67 -4.69 6.93
C GLU A 216 -4.98 -5.23 5.68
N ARG A 217 -4.90 -4.41 4.61
CA ARG A 217 -4.29 -4.81 3.34
C ARG A 217 -2.81 -5.12 3.54
N ILE A 218 -2.38 -6.29 3.06
CA ILE A 218 -0.96 -6.62 2.92
C ILE A 218 -0.42 -5.87 1.72
N VAL A 219 0.66 -5.14 1.94
CA VAL A 219 1.47 -4.52 0.90
C VAL A 219 2.79 -5.29 0.82
N VAL A 220 3.00 -5.93 -0.33
CA VAL A 220 4.21 -6.71 -0.61
C VAL A 220 5.17 -5.83 -1.38
N GLU A 221 6.16 -5.29 -0.67
CA GLU A 221 7.22 -4.44 -1.25
C GLU A 221 8.49 -5.23 -1.62
N SER A 222 8.79 -6.28 -0.85
CA SER A 222 9.98 -7.10 -1.04
C SER A 222 9.85 -8.04 -2.24
N CYS A 223 10.95 -8.22 -2.96
CA CYS A 223 11.12 -9.26 -3.96
C CYS A 223 12.38 -10.05 -3.71
N PHE A 224 12.39 -11.30 -4.18
CA PHE A 224 13.54 -12.17 -4.08
C PHE A 224 13.58 -13.17 -5.23
N SER A 225 14.74 -13.78 -5.41
CA SER A 225 14.98 -14.91 -6.30
C SER A 225 15.73 -15.98 -5.53
N ASP A 226 15.53 -17.25 -5.90
CA ASP A 226 16.42 -18.35 -5.47
C ASP A 226 17.51 -18.61 -6.53
N ASP A 227 17.41 -17.99 -7.70
CA ASP A 227 18.42 -17.95 -8.75
C ASP A 227 19.27 -16.69 -8.58
N GLU A 228 20.57 -16.88 -8.31
CA GLU A 228 21.55 -15.82 -8.10
C GLU A 228 21.82 -14.97 -9.36
N ASN A 229 21.45 -15.46 -10.54
CA ASN A 229 21.60 -14.73 -11.80
C ASN A 229 20.48 -13.70 -12.03
N VAL A 230 19.43 -13.71 -11.21
CA VAL A 230 18.36 -12.73 -11.30
C VAL A 230 18.81 -11.41 -10.71
N VAL A 231 18.88 -10.40 -11.58
CA VAL A 231 19.14 -9.02 -11.19
C VAL A 231 17.82 -8.27 -11.07
N PHE A 232 17.64 -7.55 -9.96
CA PHE A 232 16.57 -6.59 -9.81
C PHE A 232 17.09 -5.19 -10.17
N PHE A 233 16.36 -4.49 -11.02
CA PHE A 233 16.66 -3.11 -11.38
C PHE A 233 16.42 -2.20 -10.19
N ASP A 234 17.42 -1.37 -9.89
CA ASP A 234 17.24 -0.22 -9.02
C ASP A 234 16.60 0.90 -9.84
N ILE A 235 15.43 1.34 -9.40
CA ILE A 235 14.62 2.35 -10.09
C ILE A 235 14.36 3.44 -9.09
N GLU A 236 14.69 4.67 -9.48
CA GLU A 236 14.72 5.82 -8.59
C GLU A 236 13.33 6.06 -7.94
N PRO A 237 13.26 6.02 -6.60
CA PRO A 237 12.04 6.38 -5.88
C PRO A 237 11.87 7.91 -5.87
N LEU A 238 10.67 8.39 -5.60
CA LEU A 238 10.46 9.79 -5.23
C LEU A 238 10.10 9.86 -3.75
N ILE A 239 10.88 10.61 -3.00
CA ILE A 239 10.67 10.87 -1.58
C ILE A 239 10.38 12.35 -1.42
N LYS A 240 9.16 12.69 -1.03
CA LYS A 240 8.72 14.08 -0.83
C LYS A 240 8.22 14.25 0.59
N GLU A 241 8.90 15.06 1.37
CA GLU A 241 8.39 15.49 2.67
C GLU A 241 7.32 16.58 2.47
N GLY A 242 6.49 16.80 3.50
CA GLY A 242 5.39 17.75 3.42
C GLY A 242 4.35 17.58 4.52
N ILE A 243 3.19 18.20 4.32
CA ILE A 243 2.07 18.12 5.27
C ILE A 243 1.23 16.86 5.06
N SER A 244 0.27 16.62 5.94
CA SER A 244 -0.71 15.56 5.75
C SER A 244 -1.85 16.01 4.84
N ARG A 245 -2.24 15.20 3.86
CA ARG A 245 -3.47 15.41 3.09
C ARG A 245 -4.69 15.20 3.99
N ARG A 246 -5.55 16.20 4.18
CA ARG A 246 -6.72 16.08 5.07
C ARG A 246 -7.92 15.45 4.35
N LEU A 247 -8.35 14.27 4.77
CA LEU A 247 -9.52 13.63 4.18
C LEU A 247 -10.82 14.23 4.72
N TYR A 248 -11.84 14.27 3.87
CA TYR A 248 -13.17 14.82 4.17
C TYR A 248 -14.25 13.76 3.93
N GLU A 249 -15.39 13.93 4.61
CA GLU A 249 -16.61 13.15 4.39
C GLU A 249 -17.49 13.82 3.34
#